data_AF-A0A5B0KZ45-F1
#
_entry.id   AF-A0A5B0KZ45-F1
#
_cell.length_a   1.000
_cell.length_b   1.000
_cell.length_c   1.000
_cell.angle_alpha   90.00
_cell.angle_beta   90.00
_cell.angle_gamma   90.00
#
_symmetry.space_group_name_H-M   'P 1'
#
loop_
_entity.id
_entity.type
_entity.pdbx_description
1 polymer ?
#
loop_
_entity_poly.entity_id
_entity_poly.type
_entity_poly.pdbx_seq_one_letter_code
_entity_poly.pdbx_strand_id
1 'polypeptide(L)' 'MFLVLAVVIWPILSVAVVGGYGFLVWMSQLIMGPPGPPLV' A
#
# COMPACT_ATOMS: atom_id res chain seq x y z
N MET A 1 3.98 -17.56 -20.61
CA MET A 1 3.03 -16.65 -19.92
C MET A 1 3.26 -16.61 -18.39
N PHE A 2 3.32 -17.75 -17.68
CA PHE A 2 3.48 -17.79 -16.21
C PHE A 2 4.62 -16.93 -15.66
N LEU A 3 5.84 -17.08 -16.18
CA LEU A 3 7.00 -16.34 -15.68
C LEU A 3 6.87 -14.81 -15.82
N VAL A 4 6.23 -14.34 -16.90
CA VAL A 4 5.99 -12.91 -17.09
C VAL A 4 5.02 -12.37 -16.05
N LEU A 5 3.94 -13.12 -15.78
CA LEU A 5 2.99 -12.76 -14.73
C LEU A 5 3.66 -12.77 -13.35
N ALA A 6 4.35 -13.85 -13.01
CA ALA A 6 4.93 -14.08 -11.69
C ALA A 6 6.08 -13.13 -11.35
N VAL A 7 7.00 -12.88 -12.29
CA VAL A 7 8.26 -12.17 -12.01
C VAL A 7 8.18 -10.69 -12.36
N VAL A 8 7.33 -10.30 -13.32
CA VAL A 8 7.25 -8.91 -13.78
C VAL A 8 5.97 -8.25 -13.29
N ILE A 9 4.81 -8.82 -13.66
CA ILE A 9 3.52 -8.14 -13.45
C ILE A 9 3.16 -8.07 -11.97
N TRP A 10 3.19 -9.20 -11.26
CA TRP A 10 2.79 -9.24 -9.85
C TRP A 10 3.64 -8.34 -8.95
N PRO A 11 4.98 -8.31 -9.05
CA PRO A 11 5.79 -7.41 -8.24
C PRO A 11 5.50 -5.93 -8.49
N ILE A 12 5.32 -5.52 -9.74
CA ILE A 12 4.97 -4.13 -10.08
C ILE A 12 3.62 -3.76 -9.47
N LEU A 13 2.62 -4.65 -9.61
CA LEU A 13 1.30 -4.44 -9.02
C LEU A 13 1.34 -4.38 -7.50
N SER A 14 2.12 -5.25 -6.84
CA SER A 14 2.28 -5.23 -5.38
C SER A 14 2.85 -3.89 -4.90
N VAL A 15 3.90 -3.37 -5.55
CA VAL A 15 4.48 -2.07 -5.19
C VAL A 15 3.47 -0.94 -5.43
N ALA A 16 2.80 -0.92 -6.58
CA ALA A 16 1.85 0.14 -6.91
C ALA A 16 0.65 0.16 -5.96
N VAL A 17 0.05 -1.01 -5.66
CA VAL A 17 -1.14 -1.10 -4.82
C VAL A 17 -0.80 -0.93 -3.34
N VAL A 18 0.15 -1.70 -2.80
CA VAL A 18 0.46 -1.66 -1.36
C VAL A 18 1.20 -0.37 -1.01
N GLY A 19 2.19 0.01 -1.82
CA GLY A 19 2.94 1.25 -1.64
C GLY A 19 2.07 2.48 -1.86
N GLY A 20 1.26 2.48 -2.92
CA GLY A 20 0.31 3.57 -3.21
C GLY A 20 -0.74 3.72 -2.10
N TYR A 21 -1.36 2.62 -1.66
CA TYR A 21 -2.32 2.66 -0.57
C TYR A 21 -1.68 3.11 0.76
N GLY A 22 -0.51 2.59 1.12
CA GLY A 22 0.22 3.03 2.31
C GLY A 22 0.57 4.52 2.28
N PHE A 23 0.99 5.03 1.11
CA PHE A 23 1.25 6.45 0.92
C PHE A 23 -0.01 7.31 1.05
N LEU A 24 -1.13 6.88 0.45
CA LEU A 24 -2.42 7.57 0.60
C LEU A 24 -2.87 7.61 2.06
N VAL A 25 -2.75 6.50 2.80
CA VAL A 25 -3.06 6.45 4.23
C VAL A 25 -2.18 7.43 5.00
N TRP A 26 -0.87 7.44 4.78
CA TRP A 26 0.03 8.40 5.43
C TRP A 26 -0.32 9.86 5.10
N MET A 27 -0.57 10.19 3.84
CA MET A 27 -1.01 11.53 3.43
C MET A 27 -2.32 11.93 4.12
N SER A 28 -3.23 10.98 4.25
CA SER A 28 -4.52 11.20 4.90
C SER A 28 -4.36 11.56 6.39
N GLN A 29 -3.32 11.04 7.05
CA GLN A 29 -2.99 11.37 8.45
C GLN A 29 -2.53 12.83 8.63
N LEU A 30 -2.07 13.51 7.57
CA LEU A 30 -1.77 14.95 7.64
C LEU A 30 -3.04 15.80 7.86
N ILE A 31 -4.21 15.30 7.46
CA ILE A 31 -5.50 16.00 7.58
C ILE A 31 -6.32 15.44 8.74
N MET A 32 -6.37 14.11 8.89
CA MET A 32 -7.23 13.42 9.85
C MET A 32 -6.52 13.11 11.19
N GLY A 33 -5.20 13.34 11.27
CA GLY A 33 -4.39 12.97 12.43
C GLY A 33 -3.94 11.50 12.39
N PRO A 34 -3.08 11.09 13.35
CA PRO A 34 -2.55 9.74 13.41
C PRO A 34 -3.63 8.71 13.77
N PRO A 35 -3.41 7.40 13.49
CA PRO A 35 -4.28 6.34 13.96
C PRO A 35 -4.43 6.38 15.49
N GLY A 36 -5.64 6.15 15.99
CA GLY A 36 -5.91 6.14 17.43
C GLY A 36 -5.18 5.02 18.17
N PRO A 37 -5.06 5.11 19.52
CA PRO A 37 -4.48 4.05 20.33
C PRO A 37 -5.24 2.73 20.15
N PRO A 38 -4.57 1.57 20.33
CA PRO A 38 -5.26 0.28 20.43
C PRO A 38 -6.33 0.34 21.52
N LEU A 39 -7.56 -0.08 21.20
CA LEU A 39 -8.61 -0.24 22.19
C LEU A 39 -8.25 -1.46 23.04
N VAL A 40 -7.79 -1.20 24.27
CA VAL A 40 -7.65 -2.23 25.32
C VAL A 40 -9.00 -2.61 25.88
#